data_AF-U1NBG5-F1
#
_entry.id   AF-U1NBG5-F1
#
_cell.length_a   1.000
_cell.length_b   1.000
_cell.length_c   1.000
_cell.angle_alpha   90.00
_cell.angle_beta   90.00
_cell.angle_gamma   90.00
#
_symmetry.space_group_name_H-M   'P 1'
#
loop_
_entity.id
_entity.type
_entity.pdbx_description
1 polymer ?
#
loop_
_entity_poly.entity_id
_entity_poly.type
_entity_poly.pdbx_seq_one_letter_code
_entity_poly.pdbx_strand_id
1 'polypeptide(L)'
;MPSWQVERWLGLPFDWVGLHTVGGTLAAVLIGVVLVRAVDRRRVFGLLAVGAGSHLFLDALLWFPSGRMKPVLWPLIAFRPRFNGLFVSTDRWPALVALVAAALAWYHRYHRSPPDWDG
;
A
#
# COMPACT_ATOMS: atom_id res chain seq x y z
N MET A 1 -12.57 -5.78 14.05
CA MET A 1 -13.36 -5.11 15.10
C MET A 1 -14.07 -3.92 14.48
N PRO A 2 -15.35 -3.65 14.78
CA PRO A 2 -16.06 -2.47 14.27
C PRO A 2 -15.43 -1.16 14.78
N SER A 3 -15.55 -0.07 14.01
CA SER A 3 -15.01 1.25 14.38
C SER A 3 -15.58 1.78 15.70
N TRP A 4 -16.90 1.65 15.90
CA TRP A 4 -17.59 2.10 17.11
C TRP A 4 -17.07 1.45 18.40
N GLN A 5 -16.57 0.21 18.32
CA GLN A 5 -16.04 -0.49 19.48
C GLN A 5 -14.69 0.10 19.91
N VAL A 6 -13.86 0.44 18.93
CA VAL A 6 -12.55 1.08 19.16
C VAL A 6 -12.73 2.51 19.63
N GLU A 7 -13.68 3.26 19.05
CA GLU A 7 -14.06 4.60 19.50
C GLU A 7 -14.44 4.61 20.99
N ARG A 8 -15.24 3.63 21.44
CA ARG A 8 -15.59 3.49 22.86
C ARG A 8 -14.39 3.22 23.76
N TRP A 9 -13.39 2.47 23.28
CA TRP A 9 -12.20 2.17 24.07
C TRP A 9 -11.21 3.34 24.14
N LEU A 10 -11.08 4.11 23.05
CA LEU A 10 -10.15 5.22 22.96
C LEU A 10 -10.75 6.55 23.45
N GLY A 11 -12.08 6.68 23.49
CA GLY A 11 -12.76 7.94 23.82
C GLY A 11 -12.58 9.02 22.75
N LEU A 12 -12.21 8.64 21.54
CA LEU A 12 -11.91 9.54 20.42
C LEU A 12 -12.60 9.04 19.14
N PRO A 13 -13.06 9.94 18.24
CA PRO A 13 -13.61 9.54 16.95
C PRO A 13 -12.62 8.66 16.19
N PHE A 14 -13.08 7.48 15.77
CA PHE A 14 -12.21 6.48 15.15
C PHE A 14 -12.83 5.89 13.88
N ASP A 15 -12.07 5.86 12.79
CA ASP A 15 -12.46 5.21 11.54
C ASP A 15 -11.28 4.45 10.91
N TRP A 16 -11.50 3.17 10.64
CA TRP A 16 -10.55 2.29 9.95
C TRP A 16 -10.21 2.75 8.54
N VAL A 17 -11.10 3.51 7.89
CA VAL A 17 -10.86 4.10 6.57
C VAL A 17 -9.60 4.97 6.58
N GLY A 18 -9.30 5.63 7.69
CA GLY A 18 -8.12 6.48 7.85
C GLY A 18 -6.79 5.75 7.61
N LEU A 19 -6.70 4.45 7.91
CA LEU A 19 -5.48 3.67 7.69
C LEU A 19 -5.18 3.45 6.21
N HIS A 20 -6.22 3.35 5.38
CA HIS A 20 -6.12 3.19 3.92
C HIS A 20 -6.06 4.54 3.19
N THR A 21 -5.58 5.59 3.88
CA THR A 21 -5.27 6.89 3.26
C THR A 21 -3.76 7.05 3.14
N VAL A 22 -3.32 7.92 2.23
CA VAL A 22 -1.90 8.28 2.09
C VAL A 22 -1.30 8.72 3.42
N GLY A 23 -2.03 9.50 4.24
CA GLY A 23 -1.58 9.94 5.55
C GLY A 23 -1.42 8.81 6.56
N GLY A 24 -2.46 7.99 6.74
CA GLY A 24 -2.41 6.86 7.67
C GLY A 24 -1.34 5.85 7.28
N THR A 25 -1.20 5.60 5.98
CA THR A 25 -0.16 4.73 5.44
C THR A 25 1.23 5.30 5.63
N LEU A 26 1.45 6.60 5.35
CA LEU A 26 2.73 7.26 5.58
C LEU A 26 3.11 7.24 7.06
N ALA A 27 2.16 7.48 7.96
CA ALA A 27 2.39 7.39 9.40
C ALA A 27 2.85 5.98 9.81
N ALA A 28 2.20 4.93 9.29
CA ALA A 28 2.61 3.54 9.53
C ALA A 28 4.01 3.24 8.98
N VAL A 29 4.35 3.73 7.78
CA VAL A 29 5.69 3.60 7.19
C VAL A 29 6.73 4.27 8.09
N LEU A 30 6.48 5.49 8.56
CA LEU A 30 7.40 6.24 9.41
C LEU A 30 7.60 5.56 10.76
N ILE A 31 6.54 5.03 11.38
CA ILE A 31 6.65 4.23 12.61
C ILE A 31 7.56 3.01 12.38
N GLY A 32 7.34 2.27 11.30
CA GLY A 32 8.19 1.12 10.94
C GLY A 32 9.65 1.50 10.76
N VAL A 33 9.93 2.64 10.14
CA VAL A 33 11.31 3.14 9.94
C VAL A 33 11.97 3.55 11.25
N VAL A 34 11.23 4.19 12.17
CA VAL A 34 11.78 4.63 13.46
C VAL A 34 12.22 3.43 14.31
N LEU A 35 11.49 2.32 14.26
CA LEU A 35 11.77 1.09 15.02
C LEU A 35 13.01 0.33 14.55
N VAL A 36 13.50 0.60 13.34
CA VAL A 36 14.68 -0.07 12.79
C VAL A 36 15.96 0.73 13.07
N ARG A 37 17.09 0.00 13.17
CA ARG A 37 18.45 0.55 13.28
C ARG A 37 18.69 1.65 12.25
N ALA A 38 19.37 2.72 12.67
CA ALA A 38 19.60 3.91 11.85
C ALA A 38 20.24 3.61 10.48
N VAL A 39 21.13 2.62 10.43
CA VAL A 39 21.84 2.19 9.20
C VAL A 39 20.88 1.65 8.12
N ASP A 40 19.76 1.03 8.53
CA ASP A 40 18.83 0.38 7.61
C ASP A 40 17.62 1.25 7.25
N ARG A 41 17.43 2.39 7.92
CA ARG A 41 16.24 3.25 7.77
C ARG A 41 15.94 3.65 6.33
N ARG A 42 16.97 3.98 5.54
CA ARG A 42 16.80 4.38 4.13
C ARG A 42 16.29 3.22 3.28
N ARG A 43 16.81 2.01 3.51
CA ARG A 43 16.41 0.78 2.80
C ARG A 43 14.99 0.37 3.19
N VAL A 44 14.72 0.35 4.50
CA VAL A 44 13.39 0.01 5.04
C VAL A 44 12.35 1.01 4.60
N PHE A 45 12.64 2.32 4.63
CA PHE A 45 11.74 3.34 4.12
C PHE A 45 11.41 3.09 2.64
N GLY A 46 12.41 2.81 1.81
CA GLY A 46 12.18 2.50 0.39
C GLY A 46 11.28 1.29 0.18
N LEU A 47 11.56 0.17 0.87
CA LEU A 47 10.76 -1.06 0.77
C LEU A 47 9.33 -0.86 1.27
N LEU A 48 9.16 -0.21 2.41
CA LEU A 48 7.85 0.09 2.98
C LEU A 48 7.07 1.08 2.10
N ALA A 49 7.71 2.12 1.58
CA ALA A 49 7.06 3.09 0.69
C ALA A 49 6.60 2.43 -0.62
N VAL A 50 7.42 1.57 -1.22
CA VAL A 50 7.05 0.83 -2.43
C VAL A 50 5.91 -0.14 -2.15
N GLY A 51 5.98 -0.94 -1.08
CA GLY A 51 4.94 -1.89 -0.73
C GLY A 51 3.62 -1.21 -0.41
N ALA A 52 3.66 -0.19 0.46
CA ALA A 52 2.49 0.53 0.90
C ALA A 52 1.88 1.41 -0.21
N GLY A 53 2.72 2.02 -1.05
CA GLY A 53 2.27 2.75 -2.24
C GLY A 53 1.60 1.84 -3.26
N SER A 54 2.17 0.66 -3.52
CA SER A 54 1.56 -0.35 -4.41
C SER A 54 0.22 -0.84 -3.85
N HIS A 55 0.15 -1.04 -2.53
CA HIS A 55 -1.10 -1.43 -1.86
C HIS A 55 -2.19 -0.36 -2.00
N LEU A 56 -1.88 0.91 -1.70
CA LEU A 56 -2.83 2.02 -1.88
C LEU A 56 -3.27 2.19 -3.34
N PHE A 57 -2.35 2.00 -4.28
CA PHE A 57 -2.68 2.04 -5.70
C PHE A 57 -3.69 0.96 -6.08
N LEU A 58 -3.47 -0.28 -5.64
CA LEU A 58 -4.42 -1.39 -5.89
C LEU A 58 -5.77 -1.15 -5.19
N ASP A 59 -5.76 -0.65 -3.96
CA ASP A 59 -6.98 -0.29 -3.22
C ASP A 59 -7.79 0.79 -3.95
N ALA A 60 -7.11 1.75 -4.59
CA ALA A 60 -7.77 2.78 -5.40
C ALA A 60 -8.39 2.20 -6.68
N LEU A 61 -7.81 1.14 -7.25
CA LEU A 61 -8.33 0.48 -8.44
C LEU A 61 -9.50 -0.47 -8.15
N LEU A 62 -9.80 -0.77 -6.89
CA LEU A 62 -10.84 -1.73 -6.53
C LEU A 62 -12.25 -1.15 -6.75
N TRP A 63 -13.20 -2.00 -7.15
CA TRP A 63 -14.60 -1.62 -7.35
C TRP A 63 -15.30 -1.20 -6.06
N PHE A 64 -15.96 -0.04 -6.10
CA PHE A 64 -16.70 0.53 -4.97
C PHE A 64 -18.21 0.48 -5.24
N PRO A 65 -19.00 -0.28 -4.45
CA PRO A 65 -20.45 -0.38 -4.63
C PRO A 65 -21.20 0.95 -4.52
N SER A 66 -20.60 1.94 -3.85
CA SER A 66 -21.17 3.28 -3.63
C SER A 66 -20.85 4.28 -4.76
N GLY A 67 -20.04 3.90 -5.75
CA GLY A 67 -19.57 4.78 -6.85
C GLY A 67 -18.69 5.95 -6.41
N ARG A 68 -18.22 5.96 -5.14
CA ARG A 68 -17.34 6.98 -4.59
C ARG A 68 -16.12 6.31 -3.98
N MET A 69 -14.93 6.68 -4.46
CA MET A 69 -13.69 6.23 -3.84
C MET A 69 -13.59 6.72 -2.40
N LYS A 70 -12.85 6.00 -1.57
CA LYS A 70 -12.39 6.50 -0.26
C LYS A 70 -11.55 7.78 -0.48
N PRO A 71 -11.40 8.66 0.53
CA PRO A 71 -10.53 9.84 0.40
C PRO A 71 -9.04 9.42 0.45
N VAL A 72 -8.58 8.71 -0.59
CA VAL A 72 -7.28 8.05 -0.64
C VAL A 72 -6.14 9.05 -0.43
N LEU A 73 -6.27 10.27 -0.97
CA LEU A 73 -5.25 11.33 -0.90
C LEU A 73 -5.24 12.12 0.41
N TRP A 74 -6.09 11.79 1.38
CA TRP A 74 -6.08 12.45 2.68
C TRP A 74 -4.75 12.19 3.41
N PRO A 75 -4.14 13.18 4.10
CA PRO A 75 -4.65 14.52 4.44
C PRO A 75 -4.39 15.58 3.37
N LEU A 76 -3.67 15.26 2.29
CA LEU A 76 -3.25 16.24 1.30
C LEU A 76 -4.44 16.79 0.51
N ILE A 77 -5.39 15.91 0.13
CA ILE A 77 -6.59 16.29 -0.62
C ILE A 77 -7.79 15.47 -0.12
N ALA A 78 -8.87 16.13 0.29
CA ALA A 78 -10.13 15.48 0.73
C ALA A 78 -11.08 15.14 -0.45
N PHE A 79 -10.61 15.27 -1.68
CA PHE A 79 -11.39 15.03 -2.89
C PHE A 79 -11.70 13.55 -3.07
N ARG A 80 -12.94 13.23 -3.45
CA ARG A 80 -13.41 11.86 -3.68
C ARG A 80 -13.84 11.69 -5.15
N PRO A 81 -12.95 11.22 -6.02
CA PRO A 81 -13.29 10.98 -7.42
C PRO A 81 -14.44 9.96 -7.53
N ARG A 82 -15.33 10.18 -8.52
CA ARG A 82 -16.30 9.16 -8.93
C ARG A 82 -15.57 8.19 -9.86
N PHE A 83 -15.12 7.09 -9.30
CA PHE A 83 -14.50 5.99 -10.04
C PHE A 83 -15.22 4.72 -9.64
N ASN A 84 -15.65 3.95 -10.63
CA ASN A 84 -16.37 2.71 -10.38
C ASN A 84 -15.42 1.58 -9.98
N GLY A 85 -14.09 1.74 -10.14
CA GLY A 85 -13.10 0.66 -9.97
C GLY A 85 -12.83 -0.07 -11.27
N LEU A 86 -11.63 -0.65 -11.36
CA LEU A 86 -11.12 -1.42 -12.49
C LEU A 86 -11.35 -2.93 -12.31
N PHE A 87 -11.32 -3.43 -11.08
CA PHE A 87 -11.56 -4.86 -10.78
C PHE A 87 -12.29 -5.06 -9.45
N VAL A 88 -12.93 -6.21 -9.32
CA VAL A 88 -13.50 -6.70 -8.07
C VAL A 88 -12.46 -7.59 -7.37
N SER A 89 -12.50 -7.66 -6.04
CA SER A 89 -11.58 -8.51 -5.25
C SER A 89 -11.63 -10.00 -5.61
N THR A 90 -12.69 -10.45 -6.26
CA THR A 90 -12.88 -11.85 -6.71
C THR A 90 -12.24 -12.11 -8.08
N ASP A 91 -11.85 -11.05 -8.81
CA ASP A 91 -11.25 -11.19 -10.12
C ASP A 91 -9.87 -11.84 -10.01
N ARG A 92 -9.60 -12.79 -10.90
CA ARG A 92 -8.32 -13.51 -10.94
C ARG A 92 -7.27 -12.83 -11.80
N TRP A 93 -7.70 -11.95 -12.71
CA TRP A 93 -6.79 -11.27 -13.63
C TRP A 93 -5.76 -10.36 -12.93
N PRO A 94 -6.06 -9.64 -11.83
CA PRO A 94 -5.04 -8.85 -11.13
C PRO A 94 -3.94 -9.73 -10.53
N ALA A 95 -4.30 -10.95 -10.08
CA ALA A 95 -3.33 -11.93 -9.60
C ALA A 95 -2.42 -12.44 -10.72
N LEU A 96 -2.96 -12.65 -11.93
CA LEU A 96 -2.15 -13.01 -13.10
C LEU A 96 -1.17 -11.89 -13.47
N VAL A 97 -1.61 -10.62 -13.46
CA VAL A 97 -0.74 -9.47 -13.71
C VAL A 97 0.37 -9.38 -12.65
N ALA A 98 0.03 -9.59 -11.37
CA ALA A 98 1.02 -9.62 -10.29
C ALA A 98 2.05 -10.75 -10.47
N LEU A 99 1.58 -11.94 -10.88
CA LEU A 99 2.46 -13.08 -11.17
C LEU A 99 3.44 -12.77 -12.31
N VAL A 100 2.95 -12.16 -13.40
CA VAL A 100 3.80 -11.75 -14.52
C VAL A 100 4.81 -10.68 -14.09
N ALA A 101 4.39 -9.67 -13.33
CA ALA A 101 5.29 -8.65 -12.81
C ALA A 101 6.38 -9.24 -11.89
N ALA A 102 6.01 -10.20 -11.03
CA ALA A 102 6.95 -10.92 -10.17
C ALA A 102 7.94 -11.76 -11.00
N ALA A 103 7.47 -12.46 -12.03
CA ALA A 103 8.32 -13.24 -12.92
C ALA A 103 9.32 -12.35 -13.68
N LEU A 104 8.88 -11.19 -14.18
CA LEU A 104 9.75 -10.21 -14.85
C LEU A 104 10.79 -9.61 -13.90
N ALA A 105 10.39 -9.24 -12.68
CA ALA A 105 11.30 -8.74 -11.66
C ALA A 105 12.35 -9.79 -11.26
N TRP A 106 11.93 -11.05 -11.12
CA TRP A 106 12.82 -12.17 -10.86
C TRP A 106 13.80 -12.39 -12.01
N TYR A 107 13.31 -12.46 -13.24
CA TYR A 107 14.12 -12.62 -14.45
C TYR A 107 15.18 -11.52 -14.56
N HIS A 108 14.76 -10.27 -14.38
CA HIS A 108 15.66 -9.12 -14.45
C HIS A 108 16.70 -9.10 -13.33
N ARG A 109 16.32 -9.51 -12.10
CA ARG A 109 17.30 -9.73 -11.02
C ARG A 109 18.29 -10.83 -11.36
N TYR A 110 17.80 -11.95 -11.91
CA TYR A 110 18.63 -13.08 -12.31
C TYR A 110 19.69 -12.65 -13.34
N HIS A 111 19.29 -11.88 -14.36
CA HIS A 111 20.21 -11.39 -15.39
C HIS A 111 21.11 -10.22 -14.99
N ARG A 112 20.83 -9.53 -13.87
CA ARG A 112 21.71 -8.49 -13.32
C ARG A 112 22.70 -9.00 -12.27
N SER A 113 22.81 -10.31 -12.07
CA SER A 113 23.93 -10.88 -11.32
C SER A 113 25.12 -10.93 -12.28
N PRO A 114 26.15 -10.07 -12.15
CA PRO A 114 27.36 -10.23 -12.93
C PRO A 114 27.98 -11.59 -12.58
N PRO A 115 28.61 -12.30 -13.54
CA PRO A 115 29.46 -13.41 -13.18
C PRO A 115 30.57 -12.85 -12.28
N ASP A 116 30.69 -13.43 -11.10
CA ASP A 116 31.84 -13.31 -10.22
C ASP A 116 33.05 -13.94 -10.90
N TRP A 117 33.62 -13.21 -11.86
CA TRP A 117 35.00 -13.41 -12.27
C TRP A 117 35.89 -12.56 -11.35
N ASP A 118 36.78 -13.27 -10.64
CA ASP A 118 38.00 -12.84 -9.93
C ASP A 118 37.85 -12.67 -8.40
N GLY A 119 38.59 -13.41 -7.55
CA GLY A 119 39.65 -14.40 -7.79
C GLY A 119 40.08 -15.17 -6.54
#